data_AF-A0A5P8WI87-F1
#
_entry.id   AF-A0A5P8WI87-F1
#
_cell.length_a   1.000
_cell.length_b   1.000
_cell.length_c   1.000
_cell.angle_alpha   90.00
_cell.angle_beta   90.00
_cell.angle_gamma   90.00
#
_symmetry.space_group_name_H-M   'P 1'
#
loop_
_entity.id
_entity.type
_entity.pdbx_description
1 polymer ?
#
loop_
_entity_poly.entity_id
_entity_poly.type
_entity_poly.pdbx_seq_one_letter_code
_entity_poly.pdbx_strand_id
1 'polypeptide(L)'
;MKLYAKTIPQTLPAWATTVTKSADLFEVEINDEHPGFQSLLEELETEIEPGTFGVKAEHLCSRLGTEMSNLNLHQLVEQAQTLISLIATHPHYEQLLETGYQPDLNIADAQTALTYLQWELDRNREPSA
;
A
#
# COMPACT_ATOMS: atom_id res chain seq x y z
N MET A 1 -14.41 -2.22 5.84
CA MET A 1 -12.94 -2.00 5.66
C MET A 1 -12.49 -2.23 4.20
N LYS A 2 -11.37 -1.63 3.75
CA LYS A 2 -10.75 -1.89 2.43
C LYS A 2 -9.34 -2.48 2.54
N LEU A 3 -9.01 -3.45 1.68
CA LEU A 3 -7.70 -4.10 1.61
C LEU A 3 -7.17 -4.08 0.18
N TYR A 4 -5.87 -3.80 0.02
CA TYR A 4 -5.19 -3.80 -1.27
C TYR A 4 -4.18 -4.94 -1.31
N ALA A 5 -4.28 -5.82 -2.30
CA ALA A 5 -3.44 -7.02 -2.40
C ALA A 5 -2.89 -7.21 -3.83
N LYS A 6 -1.68 -7.77 -3.95
CA LYS A 6 -1.10 -8.14 -5.25
C LYS A 6 -1.70 -9.41 -5.81
N THR A 7 -2.07 -10.33 -4.93
CA THR A 7 -2.69 -11.61 -5.25
C THR A 7 -3.85 -11.83 -4.31
N ILE A 8 -4.90 -12.47 -4.84
CA ILE A 8 -6.06 -12.90 -4.06
C ILE A 8 -6.35 -14.37 -4.40
N PRO A 9 -6.89 -15.17 -3.47
CA PRO A 9 -7.33 -16.52 -3.76
C PRO A 9 -8.46 -16.52 -4.81
N GLN A 10 -8.62 -17.63 -5.55
CA GLN A 10 -9.66 -17.76 -6.58
C GLN A 10 -11.08 -17.58 -6.02
N THR A 11 -11.29 -17.96 -4.76
CA THR A 11 -12.56 -17.82 -4.07
C THR A 11 -12.35 -17.00 -2.80
N LEU A 12 -13.00 -15.84 -2.73
CA LEU A 12 -13.02 -15.04 -1.52
C LEU A 12 -14.06 -15.58 -0.52
N PRO A 13 -13.82 -15.41 0.80
CA PRO A 13 -14.84 -15.67 1.81
C PRO A 13 -16.10 -14.83 1.57
N ALA A 14 -17.25 -15.29 2.06
CA ALA A 14 -18.55 -14.63 1.86
C ALA A 14 -18.62 -13.18 2.39
N TRP A 15 -17.68 -12.79 3.25
CA TRP A 15 -17.56 -11.47 3.83
C TRP A 15 -16.62 -10.53 3.06
N ALA A 16 -16.00 -10.98 1.96
CA ALA A 16 -15.06 -10.21 1.14
C ALA A 16 -15.49 -10.19 -0.33
N THR A 17 -15.35 -9.04 -1.00
CA THR A 17 -15.67 -8.88 -2.43
C THR A 17 -14.59 -8.06 -3.15
N THR A 18 -14.17 -8.49 -4.34
CA THR A 18 -13.28 -7.68 -5.19
C THR A 18 -14.04 -6.52 -5.80
N VAL A 19 -13.60 -5.29 -5.54
CA VAL A 19 -14.21 -4.06 -6.07
C VAL A 19 -13.57 -3.67 -7.39
N THR A 20 -12.23 -3.69 -7.45
CA THR A 20 -11.45 -3.25 -8.62
C THR A 20 -10.26 -4.16 -8.85
N LYS A 21 -9.91 -4.36 -10.13
CA LYS A 21 -8.69 -5.04 -10.56
C LYS A 21 -7.89 -4.11 -11.50
N SER A 22 -6.68 -3.73 -11.09
CA SER A 22 -5.69 -3.10 -11.96
C SER A 22 -4.58 -4.10 -12.31
N ALA A 23 -3.60 -3.69 -13.14
CA ALA A 23 -2.56 -4.59 -13.65
C ALA A 23 -1.79 -5.33 -12.54
N ASP A 24 -1.54 -4.67 -11.40
CA ASP A 24 -0.71 -5.19 -10.31
C ASP A 24 -1.37 -5.15 -8.92
N LEU A 25 -2.65 -4.74 -8.84
CA LEU A 25 -3.34 -4.55 -7.55
C LEU A 25 -4.82 -4.92 -7.61
N PHE A 26 -5.28 -5.60 -6.57
CA PHE A 26 -6.68 -5.89 -6.28
C PHE A 26 -7.15 -5.03 -5.12
N GLU A 27 -8.26 -4.31 -5.31
CA GLU A 27 -9.00 -3.68 -4.22
C GLU A 27 -10.09 -4.65 -3.76
N VAL A 28 -10.05 -5.02 -2.48
CA VAL A 28 -11.01 -5.92 -1.85
C VAL A 28 -11.75 -5.16 -0.75
N GLU A 29 -13.07 -5.14 -0.85
CA GLU A 29 -13.95 -4.62 0.20
C GLU A 29 -14.30 -5.74 1.17
N ILE A 30 -14.17 -5.42 2.46
CA ILE A 30 -14.42 -6.32 3.57
C ILE A 30 -15.63 -5.80 4.34
N ASN A 31 -16.67 -6.64 4.43
CA ASN A 31 -17.77 -6.41 5.35
C ASN A 31 -17.30 -6.75 6.76
N ASP A 32 -16.85 -5.74 7.48
CA ASP A 32 -16.35 -5.87 8.85
C ASP A 32 -17.45 -6.21 9.85
N GLU A 33 -18.72 -5.92 9.55
CA GLU A 33 -19.86 -6.31 10.40
C GLU A 33 -20.25 -7.79 10.24
N HIS A 34 -19.73 -8.49 9.23
CA HIS A 34 -20.10 -9.88 9.01
C HIS A 34 -19.58 -10.80 10.15
N PRO A 35 -20.41 -11.67 10.74
CA PRO A 35 -20.02 -12.50 11.88
C PRO A 35 -18.76 -13.35 11.62
N GLY A 36 -18.66 -13.91 10.41
CA GLY A 36 -17.49 -14.70 10.02
C GLY A 36 -16.18 -13.91 9.93
N PHE A 37 -16.21 -12.59 9.73
CA PHE A 37 -15.02 -11.75 9.80
C PHE A 37 -14.70 -11.37 11.25
N GLN A 38 -15.70 -11.06 12.07
CA GLN A 38 -15.53 -10.79 13.50
C GLN A 38 -14.92 -11.99 14.25
N SER A 39 -15.41 -13.20 14.01
CA SER A 39 -14.81 -14.41 14.60
C SER A 39 -13.36 -14.64 14.16
N LEU A 40 -12.99 -14.24 12.94
CA LEU A 40 -11.61 -14.29 12.49
C LEU A 40 -10.74 -13.26 13.23
N LEU A 41 -11.25 -12.05 13.48
CA LEU A 41 -10.53 -11.05 14.25
C LEU A 41 -10.30 -11.52 15.69
N GLU A 42 -11.33 -12.06 16.35
CA GLU A 42 -11.23 -12.63 17.70
C GLU A 42 -10.21 -13.78 17.76
N GLU A 43 -10.16 -14.66 16.75
CA GLU A 43 -9.16 -15.75 16.68
C GLU A 43 -7.73 -15.21 16.56
N LEU A 44 -7.55 -14.12 15.82
CA LEU A 44 -6.23 -13.53 15.54
C LEU A 44 -5.82 -12.44 16.53
N GLU A 45 -6.71 -12.04 17.43
CA GLU A 45 -6.49 -10.97 18.39
C GLU A 45 -5.36 -11.37 19.35
N THR A 46 -4.37 -10.50 19.46
CA THR A 46 -3.20 -10.69 20.32
C THR A 46 -2.89 -9.39 21.04
N GLU A 47 -2.26 -9.49 22.21
CA GLU A 47 -1.72 -8.30 22.88
C GLU A 47 -0.58 -7.73 22.04
N ILE A 48 -0.77 -6.52 21.53
CA ILE A 48 0.23 -5.80 20.71
C ILE A 48 1.13 -4.98 21.63
N GLU A 49 0.52 -4.31 22.62
CA GLU A 49 1.15 -3.54 23.68
C GLU A 49 0.38 -3.79 24.99
N PRO A 50 0.95 -3.51 26.18
CA PRO A 50 0.28 -3.75 27.45
C PRO A 50 -1.14 -3.14 27.51
N GLY A 51 -2.16 -3.99 27.53
CA GLY A 51 -3.57 -3.59 27.56
C GLY A 51 -4.18 -3.16 26.20
N THR A 52 -3.42 -3.25 25.11
CA THR A 52 -3.89 -3.00 23.74
C THR A 52 -3.92 -4.32 22.98
N PHE A 53 -5.13 -4.78 22.67
CA PHE A 53 -5.36 -5.95 21.85
C PHE A 53 -5.66 -5.55 20.41
N GLY A 54 -5.15 -6.34 19.48
CA GLY A 54 -5.42 -6.13 18.06
C GLY A 54 -4.92 -7.26 17.20
N VAL A 55 -5.21 -7.14 15.90
CA VAL A 55 -4.80 -8.12 14.90
C VAL A 55 -3.65 -7.56 14.09
N LYS A 56 -2.52 -8.29 14.04
CA LYS A 56 -1.42 -7.94 13.15
C LYS A 56 -1.84 -8.15 11.70
N ALA A 57 -1.56 -7.16 10.85
CA ALA A 57 -1.90 -7.20 9.44
C ALA A 57 -1.33 -8.43 8.71
N GLU A 58 -0.15 -8.89 9.10
CA GLU A 58 0.51 -10.09 8.55
C GLU A 58 -0.27 -11.39 8.82
N HIS A 59 -0.84 -11.54 10.01
CA HIS A 59 -1.65 -12.71 10.39
C HIS A 59 -2.97 -12.72 9.65
N LEU A 60 -3.60 -11.54 9.55
CA LEU A 60 -4.81 -11.37 8.77
C LEU A 60 -4.55 -11.74 7.31
N CYS A 61 -3.58 -11.11 6.65
CA CYS A 61 -3.27 -11.36 5.24
C CYS A 61 -2.91 -12.82 4.96
N SER A 62 -2.17 -13.47 5.86
CA SER A 62 -1.84 -14.90 5.77
C SER A 62 -3.10 -15.77 5.79
N ARG A 63 -4.06 -15.49 6.68
CA ARG A 63 -5.35 -16.19 6.71
C ARG A 63 -6.21 -15.92 5.48
N LEU A 64 -6.06 -14.75 4.87
CA LEU A 64 -6.81 -14.38 3.67
C LEU A 64 -6.18 -14.93 2.39
N GLY A 65 -5.02 -15.59 2.48
CA GLY A 65 -4.27 -16.06 1.31
C GLY A 65 -3.83 -14.90 0.41
N THR A 66 -3.71 -13.70 0.97
CA THR A 66 -3.27 -12.50 0.26
C THR A 66 -1.82 -12.23 0.60
N GLU A 67 -0.95 -12.13 -0.40
CA GLU A 67 0.39 -11.62 -0.16
C GLU A 67 0.30 -10.12 0.09
N MET A 68 0.53 -9.73 1.34
CA MET A 68 0.78 -8.35 1.68
C MET A 68 2.14 -7.99 1.08
N SER A 69 2.20 -6.95 0.26
CA SER A 69 3.48 -6.42 -0.20
C SER A 69 4.19 -5.75 0.97
N ASN A 70 4.85 -6.54 1.81
CA ASN A 70 5.80 -6.09 2.82
C ASN A 70 7.11 -5.66 2.14
N LEU A 71 6.99 -4.82 1.12
CA LEU A 71 8.12 -4.10 0.59
C LEU A 71 8.59 -3.21 1.72
N ASN A 72 9.87 -3.34 2.09
CA ASN A 72 10.42 -2.41 3.07
C ASN A 72 10.30 -0.99 2.53
N LEU A 73 10.26 0.00 3.42
CA LEU A 73 10.00 1.39 3.03
C LEU A 73 11.02 1.90 1.99
N HIS A 74 12.26 1.40 2.02
CA HIS A 74 13.25 1.69 0.98
C HIS A 74 12.82 1.22 -0.42
N GLN A 75 12.33 -0.01 -0.53
CA GLN A 75 11.83 -0.56 -1.81
C GLN A 75 10.62 0.21 -2.32
N LEU A 76 9.74 0.68 -1.42
CA LEU A 76 8.60 1.52 -1.80
C LEU A 76 9.06 2.88 -2.35
N VAL A 77 10.05 3.50 -1.70
CA VAL A 77 10.64 4.77 -2.16
C VAL A 77 11.31 4.61 -3.53
N GLU A 78 12.10 3.55 -3.72
CA GLU A 78 12.77 3.25 -4.99
C GLU A 78 11.77 3.00 -6.14
N GLN A 79 10.70 2.24 -5.86
CA GLN A 79 9.64 1.99 -6.84
C GLN A 79 8.89 3.27 -7.20
N ALA A 80 8.59 4.12 -6.20
CA ALA A 80 7.95 5.41 -6.45
C ALA A 80 8.84 6.33 -7.30
N GLN A 81 10.14 6.41 -7.01
CA GLN A 81 11.09 7.19 -7.81
C GLN A 81 11.15 6.71 -9.26
N THR A 82 11.16 5.38 -9.46
CA THR A 82 11.14 4.76 -10.79
C THR A 82 9.85 5.12 -11.54
N LEU A 83 8.70 4.95 -10.89
CA LEU A 83 7.40 5.24 -11.49
C LEU A 83 7.26 6.72 -11.87
N ILE A 84 7.66 7.63 -10.98
CA ILE A 84 7.63 9.07 -11.26
C ILE A 84 8.53 9.42 -12.45
N SER A 85 9.69 8.78 -12.59
CA SER A 85 10.58 8.97 -13.74
C SER A 85 9.97 8.47 -15.05
N LEU A 86 9.25 7.33 -15.01
CA LEU A 86 8.52 6.81 -16.16
C LEU A 86 7.37 7.74 -16.57
N ILE A 87 6.62 8.29 -15.61
CA ILE A 87 5.55 9.26 -15.89
C ILE A 87 6.15 10.54 -16.50
N ALA A 88 7.26 11.03 -15.95
CA ALA A 88 7.93 12.25 -16.41
C ALA A 88 8.39 12.19 -17.87
N THR A 89 8.66 10.99 -18.38
CA THR A 89 9.12 10.75 -19.75
C THR A 89 8.03 10.17 -20.66
N HIS A 90 6.80 10.07 -20.16
CA HIS A 90 5.71 9.49 -20.92
C HIS A 90 5.12 10.51 -21.92
N PRO A 91 4.99 10.18 -23.21
CA PRO A 91 4.52 11.13 -24.23
C PRO A 91 3.16 11.76 -23.92
N HIS A 92 2.23 11.00 -23.33
CA HIS A 92 0.93 11.55 -22.92
C HIS A 92 1.04 12.58 -21.78
N TYR A 93 2.02 12.44 -20.88
CA TYR A 93 2.22 13.43 -19.83
C TYR A 93 2.84 14.71 -20.41
N GLU A 94 3.80 14.59 -21.33
CA GLU A 94 4.35 15.73 -22.08
C GLU A 94 3.24 16.47 -22.84
N GLN A 95 2.37 15.75 -23.54
CA GLN A 95 1.24 16.33 -24.26
C GLN A 95 0.29 17.11 -23.33
N LEU A 96 0.03 16.61 -22.12
CA LEU A 96 -0.77 17.34 -21.13
C LEU A 96 -0.12 18.68 -20.80
N LEU A 97 1.20 18.69 -20.54
CA LEU A 97 1.93 19.91 -20.24
C LEU A 97 1.91 20.89 -21.43
N GLU A 98 2.08 20.40 -22.66
CA GLU A 98 2.01 21.22 -23.88
C GLU A 98 0.63 21.85 -24.08
N THR A 99 -0.45 21.16 -23.68
CA THR A 99 -1.81 21.71 -23.70
C THR A 99 -2.10 22.70 -22.57
N GLY A 100 -1.11 23.02 -21.75
CA GLY A 100 -1.20 24.00 -20.66
C GLY A 100 -1.74 23.42 -19.34
N TYR A 101 -1.80 22.09 -19.20
CA TYR A 101 -2.16 21.47 -17.93
C TYR A 101 -1.09 21.79 -16.87
N GLN A 102 -1.50 22.46 -15.80
CA GLN A 102 -0.65 22.80 -14.66
C GLN A 102 -1.36 22.36 -13.37
N PRO A 103 -1.02 21.19 -12.82
CA PRO A 103 -1.57 20.75 -11.54
C PRO A 103 -0.92 21.53 -10.39
N ASP A 104 -1.65 21.68 -9.28
CA ASP A 104 -1.14 22.31 -8.06
C ASP A 104 0.08 21.59 -7.47
N LEU A 105 0.14 20.25 -7.66
CA LEU A 105 1.28 19.41 -7.33
C LEU A 105 1.75 18.71 -8.60
N ASN A 106 3.01 18.91 -8.95
CA ASN A 106 3.63 18.38 -10.16
C ASN A 106 4.69 17.31 -9.83
N ILE A 107 5.31 16.77 -10.89
CA ILE A 107 6.35 15.74 -10.76
C ILE A 107 7.55 16.20 -9.92
N ALA A 108 7.95 17.47 -10.02
CA ALA A 108 9.06 18.00 -9.22
C ALA A 108 8.73 18.02 -7.73
N ASP A 109 7.48 18.31 -7.36
CA ASP A 109 7.01 18.24 -5.97
C ASP A 109 7.08 16.80 -5.45
N ALA A 110 6.61 15.84 -6.25
CA ALA A 110 6.66 14.42 -5.91
C ALA A 110 8.11 13.92 -5.75
N GLN A 111 9.01 14.30 -6.67
CA GLN A 111 10.44 13.98 -6.58
C GLN A 111 11.06 14.56 -5.31
N THR A 112 10.76 15.82 -4.99
CA THR A 112 11.26 16.48 -3.78
C THR A 112 10.82 15.75 -2.52
N ALA A 113 9.54 15.37 -2.42
CA ALA A 113 9.03 14.61 -1.28
C ALA A 113 9.74 13.25 -1.12
N LEU A 114 9.96 12.53 -2.24
CA LEU A 114 10.68 11.25 -2.22
C LEU A 114 12.16 11.41 -1.84
N THR A 115 12.81 12.52 -2.24
CA THR A 115 14.18 12.83 -1.82
C THR A 115 14.27 13.03 -0.31
N TYR A 116 13.36 13.81 0.28
CA TYR A 116 13.34 14.01 1.73
C TYR A 116 13.10 12.70 2.49
N LEU A 117 12.17 11.88 2.00
CA LEU A 117 11.91 10.58 2.61
C LEU A 117 13.15 9.66 2.54
N GLN A 118 13.86 9.65 1.41
CA GLN A 118 15.09 8.89 1.25
C GLN A 118 16.18 9.37 2.22
N TRP A 119 16.35 10.68 2.40
CA TRP A 119 17.32 11.23 3.36
C TRP A 119 17.02 10.82 4.80
N GLU A 120 15.77 10.88 5.23
CA GLU A 120 15.39 10.43 6.58
C GLU A 120 15.65 8.93 6.78
N LEU A 121 15.41 8.11 5.75
CA LEU A 121 15.72 6.68 5.80
C LEU A 121 17.22 6.42 5.91
N ASP A 122 18.04 7.17 5.15
CA ASP A 122 19.50 7.01 5.17
C ASP A 122 20.10 7.48 6.51
N ARG A 123 19.58 8.57 7.09
CA ARG A 123 19.96 9.03 8.43
C ARG A 123 19.66 8.01 9.52
N ASN A 124 18.51 7.34 9.43
CA ASN A 124 18.10 6.30 10.39
C ASN A 124 18.89 4.99 10.27
N ARG A 125 19.76 4.85 9.25
CA ARG A 125 20.72 3.74 9.12
C ARG A 125 22.05 3.99 9.79
N GLU A 126 22.40 5.24 10.12
CA GLU A 126 23.63 5.52 10.85
C GLU A 126 23.47 4.99 12.29
N PRO A 127 24.38 4.14 12.80
CA PRO A 127 24.32 3.72 14.19
C PRO A 127 24.46 4.97 15.06
N SER A 128 23.52 5.16 15.99
CA SER A 128 23.63 6.18 17.03
C SER A 128 25.01 6.07 17.68
N ALA A 129 25.86 7.06 17.44
CA ALA A 129 27.22 7.14 17.98
C ALA A 129 27.22 7.26 19.51
#